data_AF-X1NTI1-F1
#
_entry.id   AF-X1NTI1-F1
#
_cell.length_a   1.000
_cell.length_b   1.000
_cell.length_c   1.000
_cell.angle_alpha   90.00
_cell.angle_beta   90.00
_cell.angle_gamma   90.00
#
_symmetry.space_group_name_H-M   'P 1'
#
loop_
_entity.id
_entity.type
_entity.pdbx_description
1 polymer ?
#
loop_
_entity_poly.entity_id
_entity_poly.type
_entity_poly.pdbx_seq_one_letter_code
_entity_poly.pdbx_strand_id
1 'polypeptide(L)'
;MAKEKGALSGIHICGDTAPLIPQLDTLGADILSIEDITLNAQTVKMGGVSTTTILHGNSTAIREEVSRALQEPRLILSTSCDVPVETNPDNIKEMIGWAHEYTDN
;
A
#
# COMPACT_ATOMS: atom_id res chain seq x y z
N MET A 1 -26.36 6.74 -1.54
CA MET A 1 -25.22 5.93 -2.03
C MET A 1 -24.23 5.65 -0.89
N ALA A 2 -23.35 4.65 -0.98
CA ALA A 2 -22.44 4.29 0.14
C ALA A 2 -21.58 5.46 0.63
N LYS A 3 -21.11 6.32 -0.28
CA LYS A 3 -20.33 7.52 0.04
C LYS A 3 -21.10 8.58 0.85
N GLU A 4 -22.39 8.78 0.55
CA GLU A 4 -23.28 9.67 1.33
C GLU A 4 -23.52 9.18 2.77
N LYS A 5 -23.23 7.90 3.03
CA LYS A 5 -23.27 7.31 4.37
C LYS A 5 -21.90 7.31 5.07
N GLY A 6 -20.91 8.02 4.51
CA GLY A 6 -19.57 8.15 5.09
C GLY A 6 -18.58 7.05 4.72
N ALA A 7 -18.90 6.16 3.76
CA ALA A 7 -17.93 5.18 3.29
C ALA A 7 -16.84 5.84 2.44
N LEU A 8 -15.59 5.45 2.68
CA LEU A 8 -14.45 5.83 1.83
C LEU A 8 -14.39 4.94 0.60
N SER A 9 -13.96 5.53 -0.51
CA SER A 9 -13.78 4.88 -1.80
C SER A 9 -12.30 4.75 -2.15
N GLY A 10 -11.85 3.55 -2.50
CA GLY A 10 -10.50 3.29 -2.98
C GLY A 10 -10.50 2.79 -4.42
N ILE A 11 -9.52 3.21 -5.22
CA ILE A 11 -9.25 2.65 -6.55
C ILE A 11 -7.97 1.82 -6.45
N HIS A 12 -8.04 0.57 -6.89
CA HIS A 12 -6.86 -0.29 -7.04
C HIS A 12 -6.63 -0.61 -8.51
N ILE A 13 -5.40 -0.38 -8.99
CA ILE A 13 -4.97 -0.73 -10.35
C ILE A 13 -3.56 -1.32 -10.25
N CYS A 14 -3.40 -2.54 -10.75
CA CYS A 14 -2.10 -3.21 -10.80
C CYS A 14 -1.26 -2.73 -12.00
N GLY A 15 0.05 -2.98 -11.93
CA GLY A 15 1.02 -2.63 -12.97
C GLY A 15 1.49 -1.18 -12.91
N ASP A 16 2.05 -0.70 -14.03
CA ASP A 16 2.57 0.66 -14.12
C ASP A 16 1.43 1.69 -14.22
N THR A 17 1.12 2.30 -13.07
CA THR A 17 0.08 3.33 -12.94
C THR A 17 0.60 4.74 -13.14
N ALA A 18 1.91 4.96 -13.33
CA ALA A 18 2.48 6.30 -13.47
C ALA A 18 1.80 7.17 -14.54
N PRO A 19 1.41 6.63 -15.72
CA PRO A 19 0.71 7.42 -16.74
C PRO A 19 -0.73 7.82 -16.36
N LEU A 20 -1.31 7.17 -15.35
CA LEU A 20 -2.71 7.30 -14.95
C LEU A 20 -2.91 8.18 -13.72
N ILE A 21 -1.86 8.41 -12.91
CA ILE A 21 -1.98 9.17 -11.64
C ILE A 21 -2.70 10.53 -11.81
N PRO A 22 -2.36 11.38 -12.81
CA PRO A 22 -3.02 12.67 -12.96
C PRO A 22 -4.53 12.56 -13.19
N GLN A 23 -4.99 11.53 -13.90
CA GLN A 23 -6.41 11.28 -14.14
C GLN A 23 -7.07 10.70 -12.90
N LEU A 24 -6.42 9.74 -12.23
CA LEU A 24 -6.95 9.08 -11.03
C LEU A 24 -7.21 10.08 -9.90
N ASP A 25 -6.33 11.07 -9.71
CA ASP A 25 -6.50 12.14 -8.72
C ASP A 25 -7.76 12.99 -8.98
N THR A 26 -8.30 13.01 -10.20
CA THR A 26 -9.51 13.79 -10.54
C THR A 26 -10.82 13.00 -10.37
N LEU A 27 -10.75 11.68 -10.15
CA LEU A 27 -11.93 10.81 -10.06
C LEU A 27 -12.69 10.94 -8.73
N GLY A 28 -12.12 11.68 -7.77
CA GLY A 28 -12.73 11.90 -6.46
C GLY A 28 -12.74 10.65 -5.59
N ALA A 29 -11.85 9.69 -5.83
CA ALA A 29 -11.57 8.61 -4.88
C ALA A 29 -10.88 9.18 -3.64
N ASP A 30 -11.06 8.52 -2.50
CA ASP A 30 -10.44 8.92 -1.24
C ASP A 30 -9.04 8.29 -1.09
N ILE A 31 -8.82 7.13 -1.73
CA ILE A 31 -7.58 6.34 -1.66
C ILE A 31 -7.19 5.85 -3.06
N LEU A 32 -5.90 5.92 -3.40
CA LEU A 32 -5.30 5.24 -4.54
C LEU A 32 -4.40 4.11 -4.05
N SER A 33 -4.82 2.87 -4.29
CA SER A 33 -4.01 1.68 -4.04
C SER A 33 -3.20 1.34 -5.27
N ILE A 34 -1.88 1.54 -5.18
CA ILE A 34 -0.94 1.49 -6.30
C ILE A 34 0.34 0.77 -5.89
N GLU A 35 1.02 0.16 -6.86
CA GLU A 35 2.24 -0.60 -6.60
C GLU A 35 3.42 0.32 -6.25
N ASP A 36 3.62 1.38 -7.04
CA ASP A 36 4.66 2.38 -6.81
C ASP A 36 4.10 3.56 -6.01
N ILE A 37 4.28 3.48 -4.70
CA ILE A 37 3.88 4.52 -3.76
C ILE A 37 4.80 5.75 -3.79
N THR A 38 5.90 5.76 -4.54
CA THR A 38 6.77 6.95 -4.65
C THR A 38 6.23 7.97 -5.64
N LEU A 39 5.23 7.58 -6.45
CA LEU A 39 4.56 8.46 -7.37
C LEU A 39 3.88 9.61 -6.62
N ASN A 40 4.00 10.82 -7.20
CA ASN A 40 3.39 12.01 -6.64
C ASN A 40 1.88 12.03 -6.94
N ALA A 41 1.07 11.68 -5.94
CA ALA A 41 -0.38 11.73 -5.99
C ALA A 41 -0.92 12.72 -4.94
N GLN A 42 -1.99 13.43 -5.29
CA GLN A 42 -2.69 14.31 -4.35
C GLN A 42 -3.57 13.51 -3.39
N THR A 43 -4.18 12.44 -3.90
CA THR A 43 -5.01 11.48 -3.15
C THR A 43 -4.13 10.63 -2.22
N VAL A 44 -4.70 10.19 -1.08
CA VAL A 44 -4.00 9.30 -0.14
C VAL A 44 -3.58 8.01 -0.84
N LYS A 45 -2.31 7.62 -0.66
CA LYS A 45 -1.76 6.40 -1.28
C LYS A 45 -1.97 5.19 -0.36
N MET A 46 -2.10 4.00 -0.94
CA MET A 46 -2.14 2.73 -0.21
C MET A 46 -1.26 1.69 -0.92
N GLY A 47 -0.39 1.00 -0.18
CA GLY A 47 0.55 0.03 -0.73
C GLY A 47 1.92 0.12 -0.05
N GLY A 48 2.97 -0.28 -0.76
CA GLY A 48 4.36 -0.06 -0.37
C GLY A 48 5.19 -1.32 -0.09
N VAL A 49 4.55 -2.46 0.16
CA VAL A 49 5.22 -3.75 0.32
C VAL A 49 4.88 -4.65 -0.87
N SER A 50 5.89 -5.08 -1.60
CA SER A 50 5.76 -5.92 -2.78
C SER A 50 5.06 -7.23 -2.44
N THR A 51 4.07 -7.59 -3.27
CA THR A 51 3.41 -8.91 -3.20
C THR A 51 4.41 -10.05 -3.34
N THR A 52 5.45 -9.90 -4.16
CA THR A 52 6.52 -10.88 -4.31
C THR A 52 7.35 -11.01 -3.04
N THR A 53 7.63 -9.90 -2.35
CA THR A 53 8.35 -9.90 -1.08
C THR A 53 7.52 -10.55 0.03
N ILE A 54 6.21 -10.30 0.06
CA ILE A 54 5.31 -10.99 1.00
C ILE A 54 5.24 -12.49 0.72
N LEU A 55 5.19 -12.91 -0.54
CA LEU A 55 5.09 -14.33 -0.91
C LEU A 55 6.40 -15.10 -0.70
N HIS A 56 7.54 -14.53 -1.09
CA HIS A 56 8.82 -15.24 -1.17
C HIS A 56 9.95 -14.65 -0.33
N GLY A 57 9.75 -13.46 0.25
CA GLY A 57 10.75 -12.78 1.04
C GLY A 57 10.88 -13.33 2.47
N ASN A 58 11.70 -12.65 3.24
CA ASN A 58 11.97 -12.91 4.65
C ASN A 58 11.75 -11.65 5.48
N SER A 59 11.83 -11.77 6.81
CA SER A 59 11.63 -10.65 7.74
C SER A 59 12.51 -9.43 7.43
N THR A 60 13.77 -9.62 7.02
CA THR A 60 14.66 -8.51 6.66
C THR A 60 14.15 -7.75 5.43
N ALA A 61 13.81 -8.45 4.35
CA ALA A 61 13.29 -7.81 3.14
C ALA A 61 11.96 -7.09 3.42
N ILE A 62 11.07 -7.70 4.19
CA ILE A 62 9.78 -7.10 4.58
C ILE A 62 10.03 -5.81 5.38
N ARG A 63 10.92 -5.85 6.39
CA ARG A 63 11.28 -4.69 7.19
C ARG A 63 11.83 -3.55 6.35
N GLU A 64 12.70 -3.83 5.39
CA GLU A 64 13.29 -2.82 4.50
C GLU A 64 12.21 -2.13 3.66
N GLU A 65 11.28 -2.90 3.08
CA GLU A 65 10.19 -2.33 2.29
C GLU A 65 9.21 -1.53 3.14
N VAL A 66 8.84 -2.03 4.32
CA VAL A 66 8.02 -1.30 5.30
C VAL A 66 8.69 0.01 5.69
N SER A 67 9.97 -0.04 6.05
CA SER A 67 10.73 1.15 6.48
C SER A 67 10.83 2.20 5.37
N ARG A 68 11.01 1.76 4.11
CA ARG A 68 11.00 2.62 2.93
C ARG A 68 9.62 3.23 2.70
N ALA A 69 8.57 2.41 2.77
CA ALA A 69 7.20 2.84 2.55
C ALA A 69 6.76 3.89 3.58
N LEU A 70 7.10 3.69 4.86
CA LEU A 70 6.73 4.62 5.93
C LEU A 70 7.46 5.97 5.88
N GLN A 71 8.41 6.18 4.96
CA GLN A 71 8.92 7.51 4.64
C GLN A 71 7.95 8.34 3.78
N GLU A 72 7.00 7.69 3.11
CA GLU A 72 6.06 8.38 2.23
C GLU A 72 4.99 9.13 3.03
N PRO A 73 4.75 10.42 2.72
CA PRO A 73 3.71 11.18 3.40
C PRO A 73 2.32 10.71 2.98
N ARG A 74 1.38 10.67 3.94
CA ARG A 74 -0.03 10.33 3.71
C ARG A 74 -0.20 8.97 3.02
N LEU A 75 0.38 7.94 3.62
CA LEU A 75 0.33 6.56 3.17
C LEU A 75 -0.50 5.68 4.12
N ILE A 76 -1.31 4.79 3.56
CA ILE A 76 -1.83 3.60 4.23
C ILE A 76 -0.93 2.43 3.83
N LEU A 77 -0.08 1.96 4.74
CA LEU A 77 0.80 0.83 4.46
C LEU A 77 -0.03 -0.42 4.12
N SER A 78 0.28 -1.06 3.00
CA SER A 78 -0.37 -2.29 2.57
C SER A 78 0.53 -3.07 1.62
N THR A 79 0.05 -4.23 1.17
CA THR A 79 0.65 -4.91 0.03
C THR A 79 0.36 -4.11 -1.26
N SER A 80 1.30 -4.12 -2.19
CA SER A 80 1.21 -3.40 -3.47
C SER A 80 0.08 -3.93 -4.36
N CYS A 81 -0.30 -5.19 -4.19
CA CYS A 81 -1.44 -5.86 -4.81
C CYS A 81 -2.05 -6.83 -3.80
N ASP A 82 -2.92 -7.74 -4.23
CA ASP A 82 -3.48 -8.76 -3.36
C ASP A 82 -2.41 -9.72 -2.78
N VAL A 83 -2.79 -10.39 -1.68
CA VAL A 83 -1.96 -11.40 -1.01
C VAL A 83 -2.22 -12.77 -1.66
N PRO A 84 -1.20 -13.43 -2.26
CA PRO A 84 -1.34 -14.76 -2.84
C PRO A 84 -1.72 -15.79 -1.78
N VAL A 85 -2.50 -16.80 -2.16
CA VAL A 85 -3.06 -17.78 -1.21
C VAL A 85 -1.98 -18.64 -0.54
N GLU A 86 -0.85 -18.83 -1.20
CA GLU A 86 0.30 -19.59 -0.70
C GLU A 86 1.22 -18.78 0.23
N THR A 87 0.91 -17.50 0.45
CA THR A 87 1.69 -16.62 1.34
C THR A 87 1.76 -17.20 2.73
N ASN A 88 2.98 -17.30 3.29
CA ASN A 88 3.14 -17.64 4.69
C ASN A 88 2.51 -16.54 5.57
N PRO A 89 1.52 -16.85 6.42
CA PRO A 89 0.88 -15.85 7.29
C PRO A 89 1.86 -15.09 8.19
N ASP A 90 3.01 -15.69 8.55
CA ASP A 90 4.02 -15.02 9.35
C ASP A 90 4.64 -13.82 8.64
N ASN A 91 4.75 -13.82 7.30
CA ASN A 91 5.23 -12.67 6.53
C ASN A 91 4.28 -11.46 6.65
N ILE A 92 2.96 -11.70 6.71
CA ILE A 92 1.97 -10.64 6.96
C ILE A 92 2.09 -10.12 8.39
N LYS A 93 2.26 -11.01 9.38
CA LYS A 93 2.46 -10.61 10.78
C LYS A 93 3.71 -9.78 10.96
N GLU A 94 4.81 -10.15 10.30
CA GLU A 94 6.06 -9.37 10.30
C GLU A 94 5.82 -7.96 9.75
N MET A 95 5.14 -7.84 8.60
CA MET A 95 4.79 -6.53 8.02
C MET A 95 4.03 -5.65 9.02
N ILE A 96 3.01 -6.20 9.68
CA ILE A 96 2.20 -5.49 10.67
C ILE A 96 3.03 -5.13 11.92
N GLY A 97 3.86 -6.06 12.41
CA GLY A 97 4.73 -5.86 13.55
C GLY A 97 5.69 -4.69 13.34
N TRP A 98 6.40 -4.69 12.21
CA TRP A 98 7.31 -3.60 11.86
C TRP A 98 6.59 -2.26 11.67
N ALA A 99 5.37 -2.27 11.14
CA ALA A 99 4.58 -1.05 10.97
C ALA A 99 4.24 -0.39 12.31
N HIS A 100 3.79 -1.17 13.30
CA HIS A 100 3.48 -0.65 14.64
C HIS A 100 4.73 -0.17 15.37
N GLU A 101 5.83 -0.93 15.31
CA GLU A 101 7.09 -0.53 15.93
C GLU A 101 7.60 0.82 15.38
N TYR A 102 7.42 1.07 14.08
CA TYR A 102 7.84 2.33 13.48
C TYR A 102 6.98 3.52 13.92
N THR A 103 5.67 3.33 14.12
CA THR A 103 4.76 4.41 14.55
C THR A 103 4.85 4.76 16.03
N ASP A 104 5.35 3.84 16.85
CA ASP A 104 5.51 4.02 18.30
C ASP A 104 6.84 4.72 18.68
N ASN A 105 7.71 5.01 17.69
CA ASN A 105 8.98 5.73 17.85
C ASN A 105 8.86 7.22 17.46
#